data_AF-A0A495E8R7-F1
#
_entry.id   AF-A0A495E8R7-F1
#
_cell.length_a   1.000
_cell.length_b   1.000
_cell.length_c   1.000
_cell.angle_alpha   90.00
_cell.angle_beta   90.00
_cell.angle_gamma   90.00
#
_symmetry.space_group_name_H-M   'P 1'
#
loop_
_entity.id
_entity.type
_entity.pdbx_description
1 polymer ?
#
loop_
_entity_poly.entity_id
_entity_poly.type
_entity_poly.pdbx_seq_one_letter_code
_entity_poly.pdbx_strand_id
1 'polypeptide(L)'
;MKSKQTILYILLAASVITSIIFITKTVSTQKKLEESIAAQKELQNRVEVEDNILEADSLLIKGQYSKALKVYDAQLSNKAQFNKELKLKIALTNKLQALGDNLPAKTKEFIPENIDSLQNANKEKTQVFTREVDSLNFALKKARVQVKRMRAQLQDNSLGAYVTFKSKKGNYIHYVGKVTNQKANGFGIAILDSGSRYEGQWHNNQRHGEGVFYWKDGEHYKGSYENDERNGEGTYYWTNGEKYVGHWKGDKRNGQGIFYNKKGDIITQGVWENDKLVEQKK
;
A
#
# COMPACT_ATOMS: atom_id res chain seq x y z
N MET A 1 -40.22 -34.17 -53.11
CA MET A 1 -40.33 -34.60 -51.70
C MET A 1 -39.00 -34.88 -51.02
N LYS A 2 -38.05 -35.61 -51.65
CA LYS A 2 -36.76 -35.99 -51.03
C LYS A 2 -35.89 -34.79 -50.56
N SER A 3 -35.79 -33.69 -51.32
CA SER A 3 -34.93 -32.56 -50.94
C SER A 3 -35.40 -31.81 -49.68
N LYS A 4 -36.72 -31.72 -49.44
CA LYS A 4 -37.27 -31.11 -48.22
C LYS A 4 -36.94 -31.93 -46.97
N GLN A 5 -36.92 -33.26 -47.08
CA GLN A 5 -36.52 -34.14 -45.98
C GLN A 5 -35.02 -34.01 -45.68
N THR A 6 -34.16 -33.96 -46.70
CA THR A 6 -32.71 -33.77 -46.50
C THR A 6 -32.38 -32.44 -45.82
N ILE A 7 -33.05 -31.35 -46.23
CA ILE A 7 -32.90 -30.03 -45.59
C ILE A 7 -33.35 -30.07 -44.12
N LEU A 8 -34.45 -30.76 -43.82
CA LEU A 8 -34.94 -30.92 -42.45
C LEU A 8 -33.93 -31.69 -41.57
N TYR A 9 -33.31 -32.75 -42.09
CA TYR A 9 -32.29 -33.51 -41.36
C TYR A 9 -31.02 -32.70 -41.11
N ILE A 10 -30.58 -31.87 -42.08
CA ILE A 10 -29.42 -30.99 -41.91
C ILE A 10 -29.69 -29.93 -40.84
N LEU A 11 -30.89 -29.34 -40.82
CA LEU A 11 -31.28 -28.37 -39.79
C LEU A 11 -31.36 -29.00 -38.39
N LEU A 12 -31.90 -30.22 -38.29
CA LEU A 12 -31.92 -31.00 -37.04
C LEU A 12 -30.49 -31.31 -36.55
N ALA A 13 -29.61 -31.78 -37.44
CA ALA A 13 -28.22 -32.06 -37.09
C ALA A 13 -27.48 -30.79 -36.62
N ALA A 14 -27.68 -29.66 -37.30
CA ALA A 14 -27.10 -28.38 -36.89
C ALA A 14 -27.60 -27.92 -35.52
N SER A 15 -28.89 -28.10 -35.22
CA SER A 15 -29.49 -27.78 -33.90
C SER A 15 -28.93 -28.65 -32.77
N VAL A 16 -28.68 -29.94 -33.04
CA VAL A 16 -28.07 -30.84 -32.06
C VAL A 16 -26.62 -30.43 -31.77
N ILE A 17 -25.84 -30.09 -32.80
CA ILE A 17 -24.44 -29.66 -32.65
C ILE A 17 -24.35 -28.36 -31.85
N THR A 18 -25.18 -27.36 -32.14
CA THR A 18 -25.19 -26.10 -31.38
C THR A 18 -25.60 -26.32 -29.92
N SER A 19 -26.54 -27.23 -29.67
CA SER A 19 -26.95 -27.62 -28.32
C SER A 19 -25.81 -28.29 -27.54
N ILE A 20 -25.05 -29.20 -28.18
CA ILE A 20 -23.87 -29.85 -27.57
C ILE A 20 -22.77 -28.82 -27.24
N ILE A 21 -22.49 -27.89 -28.15
CA ILE A 21 -21.52 -26.80 -27.92
C ILE A 21 -21.98 -25.91 -26.75
N PHE A 22 -23.27 -25.60 -26.67
CA PHE A 22 -23.82 -24.81 -25.57
C PHE A 22 -23.71 -25.54 -24.22
N ILE A 23 -24.00 -26.84 -24.17
CA ILE A 23 -23.87 -27.67 -22.97
C ILE A 23 -22.41 -27.74 -22.51
N THR A 24 -21.47 -28.04 -23.41
CA THR A 24 -20.04 -28.14 -23.07
C THR A 24 -19.47 -26.81 -22.57
N LYS A 25 -19.86 -25.70 -23.19
CA LYS A 25 -19.51 -24.35 -22.72
C LYS A 25 -20.10 -24.06 -21.34
N THR A 26 -21.35 -24.47 -21.09
CA THR A 26 -22.02 -24.30 -19.80
C THR A 26 -21.32 -25.09 -18.70
N VAL A 27 -20.97 -26.36 -18.94
CA VAL A 27 -20.22 -27.20 -17.99
C VAL A 27 -18.82 -26.65 -17.70
N SER A 28 -18.10 -26.20 -18.74
CA SER A 28 -16.78 -25.55 -18.58
C SER A 28 -16.88 -24.28 -17.73
N THR A 29 -17.95 -23.50 -17.93
CA THR A 29 -18.19 -22.27 -17.19
C THR A 29 -18.57 -22.57 -15.73
N GLN A 30 -19.36 -23.62 -15.47
CA GLN A 30 -19.68 -24.08 -14.12
C GLN A 30 -18.43 -24.53 -13.35
N LYS A 31 -17.53 -25.29 -13.99
CA LYS A 31 -16.27 -25.70 -13.37
C LYS A 31 -15.41 -24.50 -12.96
N LYS A 32 -15.28 -23.50 -13.85
CA LYS A 32 -14.54 -22.26 -13.54
C LYS A 32 -15.20 -21.46 -12.41
N LEU A 33 -16.53 -21.49 -12.33
CA LEU A 33 -17.28 -20.86 -11.25
C LEU A 33 -17.00 -21.55 -9.91
N GLU A 34 -16.99 -22.89 -9.87
CA GLU A 34 -16.66 -23.65 -8.66
C GLU A 34 -15.22 -23.43 -8.19
N GLU A 35 -14.25 -23.44 -9.11
CA GLU A 35 -12.85 -23.14 -8.81
C GLU A 35 -12.70 -21.71 -8.23
N SER A 36 -13.41 -20.74 -8.80
CA SER A 36 -13.45 -19.35 -8.30
C SER A 36 -14.06 -19.24 -6.91
N ILE A 37 -15.17 -19.96 -6.64
CA ILE A 37 -15.82 -20.00 -5.33
C ILE A 37 -14.88 -20.63 -4.29
N ALA A 38 -14.18 -21.71 -4.64
CA ALA A 38 -13.20 -22.34 -3.76
C ALA A 38 -12.04 -21.39 -3.41
N ALA A 39 -11.51 -20.67 -4.42
CA ALA A 39 -10.47 -19.67 -4.22
C ALA A 39 -10.96 -18.47 -3.37
N GLN A 40 -12.21 -18.03 -3.55
CA GLN A 40 -12.81 -16.98 -2.72
C GLN A 40 -12.95 -17.43 -1.26
N LYS A 41 -13.38 -18.68 -1.02
CA LYS A 41 -13.48 -19.24 0.33
C LYS A 41 -12.12 -19.33 1.01
N GLU A 42 -11.09 -19.72 0.28
CA GLU A 42 -9.72 -19.73 0.80
C GLU A 42 -9.24 -18.32 1.15
N LEU A 43 -9.53 -17.33 0.30
CA LEU A 43 -9.18 -15.94 0.55
C LEU A 43 -9.92 -15.36 1.76
N GLN A 44 -11.19 -15.68 1.94
CA GLN A 44 -11.98 -15.28 3.11
C GLN A 44 -11.36 -15.82 4.40
N ASN A 45 -11.00 -17.10 4.41
CA ASN A 45 -10.32 -17.72 5.56
C ASN A 45 -8.97 -17.03 5.86
N ARG A 46 -8.20 -16.65 4.82
CA ARG A 46 -6.93 -15.91 5.00
C ARG A 46 -7.16 -14.52 5.60
N VAL A 47 -8.21 -13.83 5.19
CA VAL A 47 -8.57 -12.51 5.75
C VAL A 47 -8.97 -12.63 7.22
N GLU A 48 -9.75 -13.64 7.57
CA GLU A 48 -10.15 -13.90 8.96
C GLU A 48 -8.95 -14.16 9.88
N VAL A 49 -7.96 -14.94 9.41
CA VAL A 49 -6.71 -15.17 10.15
C VAL A 49 -5.94 -13.85 10.39
N GLU A 50 -5.85 -12.99 9.38
CA GLU A 50 -5.18 -11.69 9.49
C GLU A 50 -5.92 -10.75 10.47
N ASP A 51 -7.24 -10.70 10.43
CA ASP A 51 -8.04 -9.89 11.35
C ASP A 51 -7.83 -10.33 12.81
N ASN A 52 -7.76 -11.65 13.06
CA ASN A 52 -7.45 -12.20 14.38
C ASN A 52 -6.03 -11.87 14.85
N ILE A 53 -5.04 -11.87 13.95
CA ILE A 53 -3.65 -11.47 14.27
C ILE A 53 -3.59 -9.98 14.62
N LEU A 54 -4.33 -9.13 13.91
CA LEU A 54 -4.40 -7.70 14.19
C LEU A 54 -5.04 -7.41 15.56
N GLU A 55 -6.07 -8.18 15.95
CA GLU A 55 -6.65 -8.10 17.29
C GLU A 55 -5.60 -8.46 18.36
N ALA A 56 -4.84 -9.55 18.15
CA ALA A 56 -3.78 -9.96 19.04
C ALA A 56 -2.65 -8.91 19.17
N ASP A 57 -2.26 -8.30 18.05
CA ASP A 57 -1.28 -7.20 18.02
C ASP A 57 -1.80 -5.98 18.83
N SER A 58 -3.09 -5.67 18.74
CA SER A 58 -3.71 -4.61 19.54
C SER A 58 -3.65 -4.90 21.05
N LEU A 59 -3.92 -6.14 21.45
CA LEU A 59 -3.85 -6.59 22.85
C LEU A 59 -2.41 -6.54 23.39
N LEU A 60 -1.43 -6.91 22.57
CA LEU A 60 0.00 -6.84 22.88
C LEU A 60 0.42 -5.39 23.21
N ILE A 61 0.03 -4.43 22.38
CA ILE A 61 0.35 -3.00 22.57
C ILE A 61 -0.29 -2.45 23.85
N LYS A 62 -1.49 -2.92 24.20
CA LYS A 62 -2.21 -2.52 25.43
C LYS A 62 -1.66 -3.18 26.70
N GLY A 63 -0.58 -3.95 26.60
CA GLY A 63 0.02 -4.68 27.74
C GLY A 63 -0.79 -5.90 28.18
N GLN A 64 -1.77 -6.34 27.40
CA GLN A 64 -2.63 -7.49 27.72
C GLN A 64 -2.02 -8.80 27.16
N TYR A 65 -0.80 -9.12 27.59
CA TYR A 65 0.03 -10.17 27.00
C TYR A 65 -0.61 -11.56 27.03
N SER A 66 -1.25 -11.93 28.14
CA SER A 66 -1.92 -13.23 28.28
C SER A 66 -3.10 -13.40 27.32
N LYS A 67 -3.80 -12.30 26.97
CA LYS A 67 -4.89 -12.33 25.99
C LYS A 67 -4.35 -12.39 24.57
N ALA A 68 -3.29 -11.63 24.27
CA ALA A 68 -2.61 -11.67 22.98
C ALA A 68 -2.08 -13.07 22.66
N LEU A 69 -1.43 -13.73 23.63
CA LEU A 69 -0.90 -15.10 23.47
C LEU A 69 -1.98 -16.11 23.12
N LYS A 70 -3.12 -16.08 23.82
CA LYS A 70 -4.26 -16.98 23.52
C LYS A 70 -4.71 -16.88 22.07
N VAL A 71 -4.78 -15.66 21.53
CA VAL A 71 -5.19 -15.44 20.15
C VAL A 71 -4.12 -15.93 19.17
N TYR A 72 -2.84 -15.62 19.42
CA TYR A 72 -1.74 -16.13 18.56
C TYR A 72 -1.64 -17.65 18.55
N ASP A 73 -1.79 -18.31 19.70
CA ASP A 73 -1.73 -19.78 19.82
C ASP A 73 -2.90 -20.46 19.09
N ALA A 74 -4.09 -19.84 19.13
CA ALA A 74 -5.25 -20.31 18.38
C ALA A 74 -5.01 -20.27 16.85
N GLN A 75 -4.32 -19.21 16.37
CA GLN A 75 -3.97 -19.10 14.94
C GLN A 75 -2.83 -20.04 14.53
N LEU A 76 -1.90 -20.38 15.43
CA LEU A 76 -0.79 -21.30 15.16
C LEU A 76 -1.28 -22.73 14.85
N SER A 77 -2.42 -23.10 15.44
CA SER A 77 -3.03 -24.43 15.30
C SER A 77 -3.78 -24.63 13.96
N ASN A 78 -4.11 -23.54 13.24
CA ASN A 78 -5.05 -23.56 12.10
C ASN A 78 -4.40 -23.51 10.69
N LYS A 79 -3.24 -24.17 10.51
CA LYS A 79 -2.53 -24.47 9.23
C LYS A 79 -1.36 -23.56 8.81
N ALA A 80 -0.17 -24.17 8.87
CA ALA A 80 1.06 -24.14 8.07
C ALA A 80 1.64 -22.88 7.38
N GLN A 81 0.88 -21.91 6.86
CA GLN A 81 1.45 -20.98 5.86
C GLN A 81 2.17 -19.73 6.45
N PHE A 82 1.98 -19.40 7.73
CA PHE A 82 2.57 -18.21 8.39
C PHE A 82 3.45 -18.53 9.61
N ASN A 83 4.03 -19.72 9.62
CA ASN A 83 4.58 -20.33 10.85
C ASN A 83 5.78 -19.55 11.46
N LYS A 84 6.61 -18.87 10.66
CA LYS A 84 7.84 -18.24 11.17
C LYS A 84 7.58 -16.90 11.88
N GLU A 85 6.73 -16.06 11.32
CA GLU A 85 6.43 -14.74 11.88
C GLU A 85 5.57 -14.84 13.14
N LEU A 86 4.53 -15.68 13.11
CA LEU A 86 3.66 -15.90 14.26
C LEU A 86 4.43 -16.48 15.46
N LYS A 87 5.36 -17.43 15.22
CA LYS A 87 6.27 -17.94 16.25
C LYS A 87 7.13 -16.86 16.88
N LEU A 88 7.61 -15.89 16.09
CA LEU A 88 8.38 -14.76 16.60
C LEU A 88 7.53 -13.83 17.46
N LYS A 89 6.29 -13.54 17.04
CA LYS A 89 5.33 -12.75 17.82
C LYS A 89 5.00 -13.40 19.16
N ILE A 90 4.78 -14.73 19.18
CA ILE A 90 4.57 -15.50 20.41
C ILE A 90 5.80 -15.43 21.32
N ALA A 91 7.00 -15.66 20.78
CA ALA A 91 8.25 -15.62 21.55
C ALA A 91 8.50 -14.22 22.18
N LEU A 92 8.25 -13.15 21.42
CA LEU A 92 8.33 -11.78 21.92
C LEU A 92 7.31 -11.53 23.03
N THR A 93 6.05 -11.96 22.82
CA THR A 93 4.98 -11.74 23.79
C THR A 93 5.23 -12.47 25.10
N ASN A 94 5.74 -13.71 25.05
CA ASN A 94 6.18 -14.44 26.24
C ASN A 94 7.31 -13.72 26.99
N LYS A 95 8.28 -13.15 26.25
CA LYS A 95 9.37 -12.37 26.86
C LYS A 95 8.86 -11.09 27.54
N LEU A 96 7.90 -10.40 26.91
CA LEU A 96 7.28 -9.20 27.48
C LEU A 96 6.42 -9.51 28.71
N GLN A 97 5.67 -10.63 28.68
CA GLN A 97 4.92 -11.10 29.84
C GLN A 97 5.84 -11.41 31.01
N ALA A 98 6.93 -12.17 30.78
CA ALA A 98 7.90 -12.50 31.82
C ALA A 98 8.62 -11.26 32.40
N LEU A 99 8.78 -10.19 31.62
CA LEU A 99 9.33 -8.93 32.10
C LEU A 99 8.31 -8.13 32.93
N GLY A 100 7.03 -8.14 32.56
CA GLY A 100 5.95 -7.50 33.31
C GLY A 100 5.64 -8.18 34.66
N ASP A 101 5.78 -9.50 34.70
CA ASP A 101 5.54 -10.31 35.91
C ASP A 101 6.69 -10.23 36.94
N ASN A 102 7.88 -9.75 36.53
CA ASN A 102 9.09 -9.63 37.37
C ASN A 102 9.34 -8.22 37.93
N LEU A 103 8.36 -7.30 37.88
CA LEU A 103 8.46 -6.05 38.65
C LEU A 103 8.19 -6.33 40.14
N PRO A 104 9.11 -6.00 41.06
CA PRO A 104 8.87 -6.17 42.49
C PRO A 104 7.66 -5.34 42.93
N ALA A 105 6.77 -5.90 43.74
CA ALA A 105 5.50 -5.29 44.18
C ALA A 105 5.63 -3.87 44.78
N LYS A 106 6.85 -3.44 45.14
CA LYS A 106 7.19 -2.11 45.66
C LYS A 106 7.23 -0.99 44.61
N THR A 107 7.07 -1.28 43.32
CA THR A 107 6.88 -0.26 42.26
C THR A 107 5.41 0.10 42.01
N LYS A 108 4.45 -0.50 42.74
CA LYS A 108 3.02 -0.17 42.64
C LYS A 108 2.57 1.04 43.49
N GLU A 109 3.47 1.65 44.28
CA GLU A 109 3.16 2.76 45.20
C GLU A 109 3.78 4.13 44.85
N PHE A 110 4.45 4.29 43.71
CA PHE A 110 4.94 5.60 43.26
C PHE A 110 3.89 6.36 42.42
N ILE A 111 2.76 6.67 43.05
CA ILE A 111 1.89 7.80 42.72
C ILE A 111 1.49 8.37 44.08
N PRO A 112 1.99 9.57 44.48
CA PRO A 112 1.15 10.75 44.23
C PRO A 112 1.87 12.11 44.03
N GLU A 113 1.08 13.05 43.50
CA GLU A 113 1.17 14.51 43.66
C GLU A 113 2.25 15.30 42.91
N ASN A 114 2.18 15.30 41.57
CA ASN A 114 2.36 16.56 40.84
C ASN A 114 1.65 16.50 39.47
N ILE A 115 0.33 16.62 39.49
CA ILE A 115 -0.52 16.51 38.28
C ILE A 115 -0.48 17.80 37.44
N ASP A 116 -0.19 18.95 38.04
CA ASP A 116 -0.27 20.24 37.32
C ASP A 116 0.95 20.53 36.43
N SER A 117 2.12 19.96 36.75
CA SER A 117 3.34 20.13 35.94
C SER A 117 3.45 19.15 34.77
N LEU A 118 2.63 18.08 34.72
CA LEU A 118 2.62 17.09 33.63
C LEU A 118 1.50 17.29 32.60
N GLN A 119 0.47 18.09 32.89
CA GLN A 119 -0.61 18.36 31.93
C GLN A 119 -0.12 19.11 30.67
N ASN A 120 0.91 19.96 30.80
CA ASN A 120 1.44 20.69 29.66
C ASN A 120 2.43 19.86 28.80
N ALA A 121 3.14 18.90 29.40
CA ALA A 121 4.04 18.00 28.66
C ALA A 121 3.28 16.89 27.90
N ASN A 122 2.09 16.51 28.38
CA ASN A 122 1.24 15.51 27.72
C ASN A 122 0.44 16.07 26.55
N LYS A 123 0.15 17.37 26.45
CA LYS A 123 -0.52 17.90 25.25
C LYS A 123 0.36 17.78 24.00
N GLU A 124 1.67 17.97 24.12
CA GLU A 124 2.59 17.82 22.99
C GLU A 124 2.87 16.34 22.68
N LYS A 125 3.12 15.48 23.68
CA LYS A 125 3.32 14.04 23.45
C LYS A 125 2.07 13.32 22.97
N THR A 126 0.89 13.68 23.47
CA THR A 126 -0.37 13.14 22.95
C THR A 126 -0.64 13.67 21.54
N GLN A 127 -0.41 14.95 21.21
CA GLN A 127 -0.54 15.40 19.82
C GLN A 127 0.45 14.72 18.86
N VAL A 128 1.68 14.46 19.28
CA VAL A 128 2.67 13.74 18.47
C VAL A 128 2.28 12.28 18.28
N PHE A 129 1.86 11.58 19.34
CA PHE A 129 1.41 10.18 19.25
C PHE A 129 0.11 10.06 18.44
N THR A 130 -0.85 10.98 18.58
CA THR A 130 -2.07 10.98 17.76
C THR A 130 -1.73 11.27 16.29
N ARG A 131 -0.82 12.20 15.99
CA ARG A 131 -0.35 12.46 14.62
C ARG A 131 0.40 11.29 14.00
N GLU A 132 1.20 10.58 14.78
CA GLU A 132 1.92 9.36 14.34
C GLU A 132 0.94 8.21 14.08
N VAL A 133 -0.05 8.02 14.97
CA VAL A 133 -1.11 7.01 14.79
C VAL A 133 -2.01 7.36 13.60
N ASP A 134 -2.36 8.63 13.41
CA ASP A 134 -3.14 9.09 12.24
C ASP A 134 -2.35 8.93 10.94
N SER A 135 -1.03 9.20 10.97
CA SER A 135 -0.13 8.98 9.84
C SER A 135 0.03 7.49 9.51
N LEU A 136 0.08 6.63 10.53
CA LEU A 136 0.11 5.17 10.38
C LEU A 136 -1.22 4.63 9.86
N ASN A 137 -2.35 5.12 10.37
CA ASN A 137 -3.68 4.77 9.87
C ASN A 137 -3.89 5.23 8.42
N PHE A 138 -3.38 6.41 8.08
CA PHE A 138 -3.36 6.90 6.70
C PHE A 138 -2.46 6.06 5.80
N ALA A 139 -1.26 5.70 6.27
CA ALA A 139 -0.34 4.81 5.56
C ALA A 139 -0.97 3.41 5.35
N LEU A 140 -1.65 2.87 6.36
CA LEU A 140 -2.38 1.60 6.30
C LEU A 140 -3.55 1.67 5.33
N LYS A 141 -4.32 2.78 5.32
CA LYS A 141 -5.39 3.01 4.36
C LYS A 141 -4.85 3.09 2.93
N LYS A 142 -3.71 3.77 2.72
CA LYS A 142 -3.01 3.84 1.43
C LYS A 142 -2.53 2.45 0.99
N ALA A 143 -1.91 1.70 1.89
CA ALA A 143 -1.47 0.32 1.65
C ALA A 143 -2.64 -0.59 1.29
N ARG A 144 -3.77 -0.50 2.00
CA ARG A 144 -5.01 -1.25 1.67
C ARG A 144 -5.56 -0.90 0.29
N VAL A 145 -5.56 0.38 -0.08
CA VAL A 145 -5.98 0.83 -1.43
C VAL A 145 -5.02 0.31 -2.50
N GLN A 146 -3.72 0.31 -2.23
CA GLN A 146 -2.70 -0.22 -3.14
C GLN A 146 -2.82 -1.73 -3.32
N VAL A 147 -2.98 -2.48 -2.23
CA VAL A 147 -3.24 -3.93 -2.25
C VAL A 147 -4.56 -4.23 -2.97
N LYS A 148 -5.61 -3.43 -2.78
CA LYS A 148 -6.87 -3.58 -3.53
C LYS A 148 -6.68 -3.35 -5.02
N ARG A 149 -5.89 -2.35 -5.42
CA ARG A 149 -5.53 -2.10 -6.83
C ARG A 149 -4.71 -3.23 -7.42
N MET A 150 -3.70 -3.72 -6.70
CA MET A 150 -2.90 -4.88 -7.08
C MET A 150 -3.78 -6.13 -7.24
N ARG A 151 -4.70 -6.39 -6.30
CA ARG A 151 -5.66 -7.50 -6.40
C ARG A 151 -6.59 -7.35 -7.61
N ALA A 152 -7.04 -6.14 -7.93
CA ALA A 152 -7.82 -5.90 -9.13
C ALA A 152 -7.00 -6.13 -10.42
N GLN A 153 -5.71 -5.73 -10.43
CA GLN A 153 -4.79 -6.01 -11.52
C GLN A 153 -4.51 -7.51 -11.69
N LEU A 154 -4.37 -8.23 -10.56
CA LEU A 154 -4.18 -9.69 -10.54
C LEU A 154 -5.44 -10.46 -10.97
N GLN A 155 -6.64 -9.98 -10.62
CA GLN A 155 -7.91 -10.57 -11.05
C GLN A 155 -8.16 -10.42 -12.55
N ASP A 156 -7.56 -9.42 -13.19
CA ASP A 156 -7.67 -9.16 -14.64
C ASP A 156 -6.60 -9.89 -15.48
N ASN A 157 -5.83 -10.82 -14.88
CA ASN A 157 -4.79 -11.63 -15.53
C ASN A 157 -3.69 -10.85 -16.28
N SER A 158 -3.59 -9.53 -16.11
CA SER A 158 -2.49 -8.74 -16.69
C SER A 158 -1.58 -8.24 -15.58
N LEU A 159 -0.29 -8.58 -15.66
CA LEU A 159 0.78 -7.95 -14.87
C LEU A 159 0.93 -6.44 -15.19
N GLY A 160 -0.07 -5.80 -15.80
CA GLY A 160 0.06 -4.61 -16.61
C GLY A 160 0.60 -4.94 -18.00
N ALA A 161 0.27 -4.10 -18.97
CA ALA A 161 0.93 -4.10 -20.26
C ALA A 161 2.32 -3.45 -20.13
N TYR A 162 3.27 -3.99 -20.88
CA TYR A 162 4.63 -3.47 -20.96
C TYR A 162 4.75 -2.52 -22.15
N VAL A 163 5.27 -1.32 -21.92
CA VAL A 163 5.65 -0.40 -23.00
C VAL A 163 7.00 0.23 -22.69
N THR A 164 7.72 0.59 -23.75
CA THR A 164 8.95 1.38 -23.65
C THR A 164 8.77 2.66 -24.44
N PHE A 165 9.17 3.79 -23.87
CA PHE A 165 9.11 5.10 -24.51
C PHE A 165 10.23 6.02 -24.01
N LYS A 166 10.46 7.14 -24.68
CA LYS A 166 11.45 8.14 -24.26
C LYS A 166 10.81 9.21 -23.40
N SER A 167 11.48 9.58 -22.32
CA SER A 167 11.18 10.79 -21.54
C SER A 167 11.42 12.06 -22.36
N LYS A 168 10.94 13.22 -21.87
CA LYS A 168 11.28 14.54 -22.45
C LYS A 168 12.79 14.78 -22.56
N LYS A 169 13.60 14.14 -21.70
CA LYS A 169 15.07 14.24 -21.66
C LYS A 169 15.77 13.19 -22.53
N GLY A 170 15.04 12.36 -23.26
CA GLY A 170 15.60 11.35 -24.18
C GLY A 170 15.92 9.98 -23.56
N ASN A 171 15.92 9.85 -22.22
CA ASN A 171 16.13 8.55 -21.54
C ASN A 171 14.99 7.58 -21.84
N TYR A 172 15.29 6.28 -22.05
CA TYR A 172 14.24 5.27 -22.13
C TYR A 172 13.61 5.01 -20.76
N ILE A 173 12.32 4.75 -20.81
CA ILE A 173 11.46 4.37 -19.70
C ILE A 173 10.86 3.02 -20.03
N HIS A 174 11.13 2.03 -19.19
CA HIS A 174 10.53 0.71 -19.22
C HIS A 174 9.35 0.67 -18.24
N TYR A 175 8.13 0.69 -18.76
CA TYR A 175 6.91 0.79 -17.98
C TYR A 175 6.14 -0.51 -17.95
N VAL A 176 5.60 -0.85 -16.78
CA VAL A 176 4.65 -1.94 -16.56
C VAL A 176 3.45 -1.39 -15.80
N GLY A 177 2.25 -1.50 -16.39
CA GLY A 177 1.02 -1.05 -15.75
C GLY A 177 -0.13 -0.93 -16.73
N LYS A 178 -1.06 -0.01 -16.46
CA LYS A 178 -2.19 0.21 -17.37
C LYS A 178 -1.72 0.95 -18.63
N VAL A 179 -2.10 0.41 -19.78
CA VAL A 179 -1.79 0.99 -21.09
C VAL A 179 -3.09 1.25 -21.83
N THR A 180 -3.22 2.47 -22.35
CA THR A 180 -4.35 2.88 -23.19
C THR A 180 -3.77 3.62 -24.38
N ASN A 181 -4.24 3.29 -25.60
CA ASN A 181 -3.73 3.86 -26.85
C ASN A 181 -2.19 3.76 -26.99
N GLN A 182 -1.62 2.61 -26.62
CA GLN A 182 -0.16 2.34 -26.63
C GLN A 182 0.67 3.29 -25.74
N LYS A 183 0.02 4.00 -24.82
CA LYS A 183 0.67 4.89 -23.86
C LYS A 183 0.41 4.45 -22.42
N ALA A 184 1.41 4.62 -21.56
CA ALA A 184 1.29 4.46 -20.13
C ALA A 184 0.22 5.42 -19.59
N ASN A 185 -0.79 4.86 -18.91
CA ASN A 185 -1.95 5.57 -18.40
C ASN A 185 -2.44 4.92 -17.10
N GLY A 186 -2.87 5.70 -16.11
CA GLY A 186 -3.22 5.18 -14.79
C GLY A 186 -2.00 4.67 -14.02
N PHE A 187 -2.22 3.76 -13.07
CA PHE A 187 -1.16 3.34 -12.16
C PHE A 187 -0.18 2.36 -12.81
N GLY A 188 1.12 2.55 -12.57
CA GLY A 188 2.14 1.58 -12.94
C GLY A 188 3.54 1.95 -12.43
N ILE A 189 4.49 1.07 -12.73
CA ILE A 189 5.89 1.16 -12.32
C ILE A 189 6.73 1.38 -13.56
N ALA A 190 7.71 2.26 -13.46
CA ALA A 190 8.69 2.53 -14.50
C ALA A 190 10.11 2.43 -13.97
N ILE A 191 10.99 1.85 -14.77
CA ILE A 191 12.45 1.88 -14.59
C ILE A 191 13.03 2.75 -15.71
N LEU A 192 13.88 3.70 -15.35
CA LEU A 192 14.65 4.51 -16.30
C LEU A 192 16.02 3.87 -16.51
N ASP A 193 16.60 4.04 -17.69
CA ASP A 193 17.98 3.59 -17.97
C ASP A 193 19.03 4.18 -17.01
N SER A 194 18.71 5.32 -16.39
CA SER A 194 19.54 5.92 -15.35
C SER A 194 19.63 5.09 -14.07
N GLY A 195 18.83 4.02 -13.93
CA GLY A 195 18.64 3.25 -12.71
C GLY A 195 17.61 3.84 -11.76
N SER A 196 16.97 4.95 -12.13
CA SER A 196 15.89 5.57 -11.34
C SER A 196 14.58 4.80 -11.53
N ARG A 197 13.71 4.84 -10.51
CA ARG A 197 12.41 4.17 -10.53
C ARG A 197 11.29 5.14 -10.22
N TYR A 198 10.18 5.05 -10.93
CA TYR A 198 8.94 5.72 -10.57
C TYR A 198 7.82 4.71 -10.33
N GLU A 199 7.01 4.95 -9.32
CA GLU A 199 5.80 4.21 -9.03
C GLU A 199 4.66 5.20 -8.77
N GLY A 200 3.62 5.18 -9.60
CA GLY A 200 2.55 6.17 -9.45
C GLY A 200 1.59 6.21 -10.61
N GLN A 201 0.81 7.29 -10.67
CA GLN A 201 -0.10 7.52 -11.79
C GLN A 201 0.65 8.05 -13.02
N TRP A 202 0.11 7.71 -14.18
CA TRP A 202 0.60 8.08 -15.49
C TRP A 202 -0.56 8.65 -16.31
N HIS A 203 -0.25 9.60 -17.18
CA HIS A 203 -1.16 10.08 -18.20
C HIS A 203 -0.37 10.30 -19.49
N ASN A 204 -0.72 9.59 -20.55
CA ASN A 204 -0.09 9.74 -21.87
C ASN A 204 1.46 9.72 -21.84
N ASN A 205 2.06 8.69 -21.22
CA ASN A 205 3.53 8.55 -21.07
C ASN A 205 4.21 9.57 -20.16
N GLN A 206 3.45 10.35 -19.40
CA GLN A 206 3.98 11.32 -18.44
C GLN A 206 3.57 10.95 -17.02
N ARG A 207 4.46 11.17 -16.06
CA ARG A 207 4.11 11.06 -14.64
C ARG A 207 3.04 12.10 -14.31
N HIS A 208 2.01 11.67 -13.62
CA HIS A 208 0.85 12.48 -13.27
C HIS A 208 0.30 12.04 -11.92
N GLY A 209 -0.53 12.86 -11.27
CA GLY A 209 -1.16 12.55 -10.00
C GLY A 209 -0.17 12.13 -8.90
N GLU A 210 -0.60 11.26 -7.99
CA GLU A 210 0.24 10.79 -6.89
C GLU A 210 1.26 9.73 -7.33
N GLY A 211 2.51 9.91 -6.91
CA GLY A 211 3.59 8.96 -7.18
C GLY A 211 4.78 9.08 -6.24
N VAL A 212 5.70 8.12 -6.39
CA VAL A 212 6.99 8.09 -5.71
C VAL A 212 8.09 7.91 -6.74
N PHE A 213 9.07 8.80 -6.74
CA PHE A 213 10.25 8.70 -7.58
C PHE A 213 11.47 8.42 -6.71
N TYR A 214 12.20 7.36 -7.04
CA TYR A 214 13.45 6.95 -6.43
C TYR A 214 14.59 7.28 -7.39
N TRP A 215 15.50 8.13 -6.95
CA TRP A 215 16.74 8.41 -7.66
C TRP A 215 17.74 7.28 -7.42
N LYS A 216 18.73 7.16 -8.31
CA LYS A 216 19.74 6.10 -8.26
C LYS A 216 20.69 6.23 -7.05
N ASP A 217 20.82 7.44 -6.54
CA ASP A 217 21.64 7.81 -5.39
C ASP A 217 20.97 7.49 -4.05
N GLY A 218 19.69 7.10 -4.06
CA GLY A 218 18.92 6.77 -2.86
C GLY A 218 18.04 7.91 -2.35
N GLU A 219 18.11 9.09 -2.97
CA GLU A 219 17.13 10.14 -2.73
C GLU A 219 15.76 9.70 -3.24
N HIS A 220 14.68 10.21 -2.65
CA HIS A 220 13.35 9.95 -3.18
C HIS A 220 12.36 11.07 -2.90
N TYR A 221 11.35 11.16 -3.75
CA TYR A 221 10.26 12.12 -3.64
C TYR A 221 8.95 11.37 -3.64
N LYS A 222 8.04 11.78 -2.77
CA LYS A 222 6.68 11.27 -2.67
C LYS A 222 5.71 12.43 -2.69
N GLY A 223 4.85 12.50 -3.70
CA GLY A 223 3.86 13.56 -3.81
C GLY A 223 3.19 13.60 -5.17
N SER A 224 2.56 14.73 -5.44
CA SER A 224 1.85 14.99 -6.69
C SER A 224 2.81 15.33 -7.84
N TYR A 225 2.41 14.91 -9.04
CA TYR A 225 3.05 15.13 -10.33
C TYR A 225 2.05 15.67 -11.34
N GLU A 226 2.53 16.54 -12.22
CA GLU A 226 1.79 17.01 -13.39
C GLU A 226 2.76 17.14 -14.56
N ASN A 227 2.43 16.52 -15.70
CA ASN A 227 3.20 16.59 -16.94
C ASN A 227 4.71 16.30 -16.74
N ASP A 228 5.05 15.24 -16.00
CA ASP A 228 6.41 14.83 -15.61
C ASP A 228 7.11 15.67 -14.53
N GLU A 229 6.47 16.71 -14.00
CA GLU A 229 7.09 17.62 -13.02
C GLU A 229 6.40 17.48 -11.67
N ARG A 230 7.17 17.64 -10.58
CA ARG A 230 6.60 17.74 -9.23
C ARG A 230 5.75 19.01 -9.17
N ASN A 231 4.47 18.83 -8.87
CA ASN A 231 3.47 19.90 -8.78
C ASN A 231 2.47 19.53 -7.69
N GLY A 232 2.11 20.49 -6.83
CA GLY A 232 1.24 20.26 -5.68
C GLY A 232 2.01 19.89 -4.41
N GLU A 233 1.39 19.14 -3.51
CA GLU A 233 2.02 18.75 -2.24
C GLU A 233 2.97 17.56 -2.42
N GLY A 234 4.10 17.60 -1.72
CA GLY A 234 5.06 16.51 -1.77
C GLY A 234 6.15 16.60 -0.70
N THR A 235 6.77 15.45 -0.44
CA THR A 235 7.93 15.31 0.43
C THR A 235 9.14 14.83 -0.36
N TYR A 236 10.24 15.57 -0.23
CA TYR A 236 11.55 15.15 -0.72
C TYR A 236 12.39 14.61 0.44
N TYR A 237 13.09 13.52 0.21
CA TYR A 237 13.97 12.87 1.17
C TYR A 237 15.37 12.80 0.59
N TRP A 238 16.31 13.38 1.32
CA TRP A 238 17.74 13.30 1.00
C TRP A 238 18.38 12.07 1.64
N THR A 239 19.46 11.59 1.05
CA THR A 239 20.24 10.43 1.56
C THR A 239 20.86 10.69 2.93
N ASN A 240 21.11 11.95 3.28
CA ASN A 240 21.63 12.39 4.58
C ASN A 240 20.57 12.33 5.71
N GLY A 241 19.32 11.97 5.40
CA GLY A 241 18.20 11.88 6.33
C GLY A 241 17.37 13.16 6.47
N GLU A 242 17.77 14.25 5.82
CA GLU A 242 16.97 15.48 5.77
C GLU A 242 15.73 15.28 4.90
N LYS A 243 14.70 16.09 5.15
CA LYS A 243 13.49 16.09 4.31
C LYS A 243 12.86 17.46 4.19
N TYR A 244 12.19 17.69 3.06
CA TYR A 244 11.38 18.88 2.82
C TYR A 244 9.95 18.43 2.58
N VAL A 245 9.01 19.01 3.32
CA VAL A 245 7.58 18.77 3.17
C VAL A 245 6.93 20.08 2.75
N GLY A 246 6.29 20.14 1.60
CA GLY A 246 5.63 21.36 1.19
C GLY A 246 5.11 21.33 -0.24
N HIS A 247 4.81 22.53 -0.74
CA HIS A 247 4.30 22.72 -2.08
C HIS A 247 5.44 22.77 -3.12
N TRP A 248 5.12 22.26 -4.30
CA TRP A 248 5.97 22.15 -5.47
C TRP A 248 5.27 22.75 -6.68
N LYS A 249 6.05 23.40 -7.55
CA LYS A 249 5.60 23.89 -8.85
C LYS A 249 6.72 23.76 -9.85
N GLY A 250 6.50 23.02 -10.93
CA GLY A 250 7.47 22.84 -12.01
C GLY A 250 8.84 22.35 -11.51
N ASP A 251 8.82 21.29 -10.70
CA ASP A 251 10.01 20.69 -10.07
C ASP A 251 10.75 21.56 -9.03
N LYS A 252 10.21 22.73 -8.66
CA LYS A 252 10.81 23.61 -7.64
C LYS A 252 9.92 23.70 -6.41
N ARG A 253 10.53 23.91 -5.24
CA ARG A 253 9.80 24.27 -4.02
C ARG A 253 9.12 25.62 -4.25
N ASN A 254 7.81 25.67 -4.08
CA ASN A 254 7.00 26.84 -4.38
C ASN A 254 5.72 26.81 -3.54
N GLY A 255 5.50 27.82 -2.70
CA GLY A 255 4.42 27.85 -1.70
C GLY A 255 4.89 27.49 -0.30
N GLN A 256 3.96 27.08 0.57
CA GLN A 256 4.28 26.76 1.96
C GLN A 256 5.08 25.46 2.07
N GLY A 257 6.13 25.46 2.90
CA GLY A 257 6.93 24.28 3.16
C GLY A 257 7.78 24.35 4.44
N ILE A 258 8.19 23.17 4.91
CA ILE A 258 8.97 22.93 6.13
C ILE A 258 10.16 22.05 5.77
N PHE A 259 11.36 22.47 6.17
CA PHE A 259 12.59 21.72 6.03
C PHE A 259 13.01 21.14 7.37
N TYR A 260 13.29 19.84 7.40
CA TYR A 260 13.66 19.09 8.58
C TYR A 260 15.10 18.58 8.46
N ASN A 261 15.84 18.62 9.58
CA ASN A 261 17.15 18.00 9.66
C ASN A 261 17.03 16.46 9.74
N LYS A 262 18.17 15.75 9.73
CA LYS A 262 18.24 14.30 9.89
C LYS A 262 17.70 13.73 11.22
N LYS A 263 17.52 14.58 12.24
CA LYS A 263 16.94 14.22 13.54
C LYS A 263 15.42 14.43 13.58
N GLY A 264 14.85 15.07 12.56
CA GLY A 264 13.43 15.43 12.50
C GLY A 264 13.11 16.80 13.09
N ASP A 265 14.10 17.61 13.46
CA ASP A 265 13.88 18.97 13.94
C ASP A 265 13.63 19.91 12.75
N ILE A 266 12.72 20.88 12.92
CA ILE A 266 12.46 21.91 11.92
C ILE A 266 13.68 22.84 11.86
N ILE A 267 14.34 22.91 10.70
CA ILE A 267 15.41 23.89 10.43
C ILE A 267 14.79 25.22 10.00
N THR A 268 13.81 25.15 9.10
CA THR A 268 13.11 26.34 8.61
C THR A 268 11.72 25.98 8.13
N GLN A 269 10.80 26.94 8.24
CA GLN A 269 9.44 26.85 7.74
C GLN A 269 9.05 28.20 7.14
N GLY A 270 8.27 28.18 6.07
CA GLY A 270 7.96 29.42 5.38
C GLY A 270 7.40 29.26 3.99
N VAL A 271 7.37 30.37 3.26
CA VAL A 271 6.97 30.43 1.86
C VAL A 271 8.20 30.36 0.98
N TRP A 272 8.16 29.45 0.00
CA TRP A 272 9.21 29.25 -0.99
C TRP A 272 8.76 29.79 -2.35
N GLU A 273 9.68 30.38 -3.09
CA GLU A 273 9.48 30.76 -4.47
C GLU A 273 10.69 30.33 -5.30
N ASN A 274 10.47 29.42 -6.25
CA ASN A 274 11.51 28.92 -7.15
C ASN A 274 12.77 28.42 -6.39
N ASP A 275 12.56 27.57 -5.38
CA ASP A 275 13.60 27.02 -4.50
C ASP A 275 14.27 28.01 -3.54
N LYS A 276 13.79 29.25 -3.45
CA LYS A 276 14.25 30.26 -2.49
C LYS A 276 13.23 30.47 -1.38
N LEU A 277 13.67 30.47 -0.14
CA LEU A 277 12.84 30.87 0.99
C LEU A 277 12.64 32.39 0.94
N VAL A 278 11.40 32.85 0.77
CA VAL A 278 11.05 34.28 0.64
C VAL A 278 10.41 34.84 1.90
N GLU A 279 9.75 34.00 2.69
CA GLU A 279 9.17 34.38 3.98
C GLU A 279 9.45 33.28 4.99
N GLN A 280 10.11 33.60 6.11
CA GLN A 280 10.36 32.65 7.19
C GLN A 280 9.34 32.84 8.31
N LYS A 281 8.60 31.79 8.66
CA LYS A 281 7.72 31.78 9.83
C LYS A 281 8.53 31.46 11.08
N LYS A 282 8.56 32.41 12.01
CA LYS A 282 9.12 32.22 13.36
C LYS A 282 8.21 31.35 14.21
#